data_AF-A0A1V2PJD6-F1
#
_entry.id   AF-A0A1V2PJD6-F1
#
_cell.length_a   1.000
_cell.length_b   1.000
_cell.length_c   1.000
_cell.angle_alpha   90.00
_cell.angle_beta   90.00
_cell.angle_gamma   90.00
#
_symmetry.space_group_name_H-M   'P 1'
#
loop_
_entity.id
_entity.type
_entity.pdbx_description
1 polymer ?
#
loop_
_entity_poly.entity_id
_entity_poly.type
_entity_poly.pdbx_seq_one_letter_code
_entity_poly.pdbx_strand_id
1 'polypeptide(L)'
;MDLSLARDLDSRARALDDLTMTAADPEQVALTHVRRRGLLADLSVAAYPGGSADELERDGLVWLAGYVRAAEARAAYLVSDQRAAVGPTGDVDVSLDWFRLAAPVPPGVDPLTWLARWERILGAEPVGAGMAGFAMVREGGRWYRMEWRRDDGQRPALLRVEEGP
;
A
#
# COMPACT_ATOMS: atom_id res chain seq x y z
N MET A 1 18.92 -8.06 -15.36
CA MET A 1 17.82 -9.04 -15.18
C MET A 1 17.48 -9.63 -16.53
N ASP A 2 17.17 -10.92 -16.61
CA ASP A 2 16.61 -11.52 -17.82
C ASP A 2 15.24 -10.89 -18.10
N LEU A 3 15.06 -10.30 -19.28
CA LEU A 3 13.79 -9.68 -19.68
C LEU A 3 12.62 -10.67 -19.63
N SER A 4 12.89 -11.97 -19.77
CA SER A 4 11.90 -13.03 -19.58
C SER A 4 11.40 -13.09 -18.12
N LEU A 5 12.29 -13.01 -17.14
CA LEU A 5 11.92 -12.97 -15.72
C LEU A 5 11.15 -11.69 -15.39
N ALA A 6 11.58 -10.55 -15.93
CA ALA A 6 10.91 -9.26 -15.73
C ALA A 6 9.45 -9.29 -16.22
N ARG A 7 9.22 -9.85 -17.41
CA ARG A 7 7.89 -10.01 -18.00
C ARG A 7 7.01 -10.99 -17.23
N ASP A 8 7.59 -12.06 -16.71
CA ASP A 8 6.86 -13.00 -15.85
C ASP A 8 6.43 -12.32 -14.54
N LEU A 9 7.32 -11.56 -13.89
CA LEU A 9 7.00 -10.79 -12.69
C LEU A 9 5.93 -9.72 -12.96
N ASP A 10 6.00 -9.00 -14.08
CA ASP A 10 4.97 -8.02 -14.47
C ASP A 10 3.61 -8.70 -14.73
N SER A 11 3.61 -9.86 -15.39
CA SER A 11 2.39 -10.65 -15.63
C SER A 11 1.76 -11.12 -14.31
N ARG A 12 2.58 -11.56 -13.35
CA ARG A 12 2.11 -11.92 -12.00
C ARG A 12 1.58 -10.70 -11.24
N ALA A 13 2.26 -9.56 -11.34
CA ALA A 13 1.82 -8.30 -10.72
C ALA A 13 0.42 -7.91 -11.21
N ARG A 14 0.22 -7.95 -12.53
CA ARG A 14 -1.08 -7.72 -13.16
C ARG A 14 -2.15 -8.70 -12.66
N ALA A 15 -1.84 -9.99 -12.67
CA ALA A 15 -2.79 -11.02 -12.24
C ALA A 15 -3.24 -10.83 -10.77
N LEU A 16 -2.34 -10.37 -9.89
CA LEU A 16 -2.67 -10.07 -8.50
C LEU A 16 -3.59 -8.84 -8.35
N ASP A 17 -3.42 -7.85 -9.21
CA ASP A 17 -4.31 -6.68 -9.25
C ASP A 17 -5.70 -7.05 -9.76
N ASP A 18 -5.78 -7.82 -10.83
CA ASP A 18 -7.05 -8.34 -11.36
C ASP A 18 -7.81 -9.17 -10.31
N LEU A 19 -7.09 -10.02 -9.55
CA LEU A 19 -7.66 -10.78 -8.44
C LEU A 19 -8.17 -9.89 -7.31
N THR A 20 -7.45 -8.82 -6.99
CA THR A 20 -7.87 -7.90 -5.92
C THR A 20 -9.14 -7.14 -6.31
N MET A 21 -9.31 -6.80 -7.59
CA MET A 21 -10.51 -6.13 -8.08
C MET A 21 -11.74 -7.05 -8.14
N THR A 22 -11.53 -8.37 -8.25
CA THR A 22 -12.60 -9.35 -8.47
C THR A 22 -12.91 -10.21 -7.25
N ALA A 23 -12.08 -10.18 -6.20
CA ALA A 23 -12.29 -10.94 -4.98
C ALA A 23 -13.54 -10.46 -4.23
N ALA A 24 -14.49 -11.38 -4.04
CA ALA A 24 -15.74 -11.12 -3.33
C ALA A 24 -15.67 -11.48 -1.83
N ASP A 25 -14.66 -12.24 -1.42
CA ASP A 25 -14.51 -12.79 -0.07
C ASP A 25 -13.21 -12.27 0.62
N PRO A 26 -13.29 -11.77 1.87
CA PRO A 26 -12.14 -11.40 2.68
C PRO A 26 -10.96 -12.39 2.71
N GLU A 27 -11.21 -13.70 2.65
CA GLU A 27 -10.13 -14.71 2.67
C GLU A 27 -9.29 -14.67 1.38
N GLN A 28 -9.94 -14.54 0.22
CA GLN A 28 -9.26 -14.40 -1.07
C GLN A 28 -8.46 -13.11 -1.14
N VAL A 29 -8.99 -12.04 -0.57
CA VAL A 29 -8.29 -10.76 -0.43
C VAL A 29 -7.03 -10.94 0.41
N ALA A 30 -7.11 -11.58 1.57
CA ALA A 30 -5.95 -11.83 2.44
C ALA A 30 -4.89 -12.70 1.74
N LEU A 31 -5.29 -13.78 1.07
CA LEU A 31 -4.37 -14.63 0.30
C LEU A 31 -3.68 -13.87 -0.83
N THR A 32 -4.41 -13.01 -1.53
CA THR A 32 -3.85 -12.15 -2.60
C THR A 32 -2.80 -11.19 -2.05
N HIS A 33 -2.99 -10.69 -0.83
CA HIS A 33 -2.00 -9.88 -0.14
C HIS A 33 -0.74 -10.65 0.25
N VAL A 34 -0.90 -11.87 0.77
CA VAL A 34 0.25 -12.75 1.02
C VAL A 34 1.05 -12.99 -0.27
N ARG A 35 0.37 -13.23 -1.39
CA ARG A 35 1.01 -13.41 -2.70
C ARG A 35 1.71 -12.13 -3.20
N ARG A 36 1.11 -10.96 -3.00
CA ARG A 36 1.75 -9.66 -3.28
C ARG A 36 3.02 -9.46 -2.47
N ARG A 37 3.01 -9.76 -1.17
CA ARG A 37 4.24 -9.72 -0.35
C ARG A 37 5.30 -10.69 -0.87
N GLY A 38 4.89 -11.88 -1.31
CA GLY A 38 5.78 -12.83 -1.98
C GLY A 38 6.42 -12.23 -3.24
N LEU A 39 5.62 -11.62 -4.12
CA LEU A 39 6.12 -10.91 -5.31
C LEU A 39 7.15 -9.83 -4.94
N LEU A 40 6.89 -9.05 -3.89
CA LEU A 40 7.80 -7.98 -3.44
C LEU A 40 9.08 -8.54 -2.80
N ALA A 41 8.97 -9.64 -2.07
CA ALA A 41 10.14 -10.36 -1.57
C ALA A 41 10.97 -10.91 -2.74
N ASP A 42 10.33 -11.47 -3.76
CA ASP A 42 10.99 -11.93 -4.98
C ASP A 42 11.70 -10.77 -5.69
N LEU A 43 11.10 -9.58 -5.73
CA LEU A 43 11.74 -8.37 -6.28
C LEU A 43 12.96 -7.91 -5.45
N SER A 44 12.84 -7.96 -4.12
CA SER A 44 13.94 -7.61 -3.22
C SER A 44 15.10 -8.62 -3.30
N VAL A 45 14.80 -9.92 -3.37
CA VAL A 45 15.80 -11.00 -3.44
C VAL A 45 16.41 -11.11 -4.83
N ALA A 46 15.65 -10.82 -5.89
CA ALA A 46 16.19 -10.70 -7.24
C ALA A 46 17.21 -9.56 -7.38
N ALA A 47 17.45 -8.78 -6.31
CA ALA A 47 18.42 -7.70 -6.22
C ALA A 47 18.29 -6.78 -7.41
N TYR A 48 17.05 -6.38 -7.73
CA TYR A 48 16.64 -5.72 -8.98
C TYR A 48 17.78 -4.95 -9.64
N PRO A 49 18.55 -5.57 -10.56
CA PRO A 49 19.63 -4.90 -11.27
C PRO A 49 19.09 -4.21 -12.54
N GLY A 50 17.76 -4.20 -12.71
CA GLY A 50 17.07 -3.96 -13.98
C GLY A 50 16.54 -2.54 -14.16
N GLY A 51 17.03 -1.58 -13.37
CA GLY A 51 16.72 -0.16 -13.57
C GLY A 51 15.78 0.51 -12.56
N SER A 52 15.47 1.77 -12.83
CA SER A 52 14.45 2.57 -12.16
C SER A 52 13.04 2.14 -12.59
N ALA A 53 12.01 2.55 -11.85
CA ALA A 53 10.63 2.40 -12.31
C ALA A 53 10.39 3.03 -13.69
N ASP A 54 11.13 4.10 -14.03
CA ASP A 54 11.05 4.75 -15.33
C ASP A 54 11.63 3.89 -16.46
N GLU A 55 12.62 3.04 -16.17
CA GLU A 55 13.15 2.05 -17.11
C GLU A 55 12.15 0.94 -17.38
N LEU A 56 11.53 0.41 -16.32
CA LEU A 56 10.46 -0.58 -16.43
C LEU A 56 9.29 -0.07 -17.27
N GLU A 57 8.86 1.17 -17.05
CA GLU A 57 7.76 1.76 -17.81
C GLU A 57 8.13 1.96 -19.29
N ARG A 58 9.36 2.39 -19.58
CA ARG A 58 9.88 2.47 -20.96
C ARG A 58 9.89 1.12 -21.67
N ASP A 59 10.13 0.05 -20.93
CA ASP A 59 10.12 -1.33 -21.43
C ASP A 59 8.71 -1.95 -21.49
N GLY A 60 7.67 -1.19 -21.11
CA GLY A 60 6.26 -1.61 -21.12
C GLY A 60 5.84 -2.46 -19.92
N LEU A 61 6.66 -2.55 -18.88
CA LEU A 61 6.44 -3.32 -17.65
C LEU A 61 5.76 -2.43 -16.59
N VAL A 62 4.58 -1.90 -16.94
CA VAL A 62 3.91 -0.82 -16.20
C VAL A 62 3.45 -1.24 -14.81
N TRP A 63 3.01 -2.50 -14.64
CA TRP A 63 2.55 -2.98 -13.33
C TRP A 63 3.73 -3.11 -12.38
N LEU A 64 4.81 -3.71 -12.87
CA LEU A 64 6.03 -3.86 -12.12
C LEU A 64 6.63 -2.49 -11.75
N ALA A 65 6.62 -1.52 -12.68
CA ALA A 65 7.02 -0.13 -12.40
C ALA A 65 6.20 0.47 -11.25
N GLY A 66 4.88 0.28 -11.25
CA GLY A 66 3.99 0.74 -10.19
C GLY A 66 4.33 0.15 -8.82
N TYR A 67 4.64 -1.15 -8.75
CA TYR A 67 5.06 -1.80 -7.50
C TYR A 67 6.43 -1.30 -7.01
N VAL A 68 7.38 -1.06 -7.92
CA VAL A 68 8.69 -0.49 -7.56
C VAL A 68 8.54 0.91 -6.99
N ARG A 69 7.78 1.81 -7.65
CA ARG A 69 7.51 3.16 -7.12
C ARG A 69 6.85 3.12 -5.75
N ALA A 70 5.86 2.23 -5.58
CA ALA A 70 5.18 2.07 -4.30
C ALA A 70 6.13 1.60 -3.20
N ALA A 71 7.04 0.68 -3.51
CA ALA A 71 8.05 0.19 -2.57
C ALA A 71 9.07 1.27 -2.19
N GLU A 72 9.55 2.05 -3.16
CA GLU A 72 10.43 3.19 -2.93
C GLU A 72 9.76 4.27 -2.07
N ALA A 73 8.52 4.64 -2.38
CA ALA A 73 7.75 5.61 -1.62
C ALA A 73 7.47 5.13 -0.18
N ARG A 74 7.17 3.84 0.01
CA ARG A 74 7.05 3.24 1.35
C ARG A 74 8.36 3.30 2.11
N ALA A 75 9.48 2.93 1.48
CA ALA A 75 10.79 2.97 2.11
C ALA A 75 11.17 4.41 2.54
N ALA A 76 10.93 5.39 1.67
CA ALA A 76 11.14 6.81 1.97
C ALA A 76 10.26 7.29 3.13
N TYR A 77 8.99 6.87 3.15
CA TYR A 77 8.09 7.21 4.23
C TYR A 77 8.51 6.60 5.58
N LEU A 78 8.95 5.34 5.62
CA LEU A 78 9.37 4.66 6.85
C LEU A 78 10.54 5.35 7.56
N VAL A 79 11.35 6.11 6.82
CA VAL A 79 12.49 6.90 7.37
C VAL A 79 12.19 8.41 7.45
N SER A 80 10.96 8.84 7.19
CA SER A 80 10.56 10.25 7.18
C SER A 80 10.32 10.81 8.59
N ASP A 81 10.46 12.13 8.73
CA ASP A 81 10.12 12.85 9.97
C ASP A 81 8.62 12.69 10.32
N GLN A 82 7.75 12.62 9.31
CA GLN A 82 6.32 12.41 9.47
C GLN A 82 6.06 11.07 10.15
N ARG A 83 6.72 9.98 9.71
CA ARG A 83 6.60 8.67 10.35
C ARG A 83 7.20 8.66 11.74
N ALA A 84 8.33 9.34 11.96
CA ALA A 84 8.93 9.46 13.28
C ALA A 84 7.99 10.16 14.28
N ALA A 85 7.25 11.19 13.83
CA ALA A 85 6.26 11.92 14.62
C ALA A 85 4.99 11.12 14.96
N VAL A 86 4.77 9.96 14.33
CA VAL A 86 3.71 9.02 14.75
C VAL A 86 4.06 8.37 16.10
N GLY A 87 5.34 8.26 16.43
CA GLY A 87 5.84 7.59 17.63
C GLY A 87 5.90 6.06 17.48
N PRO A 88 6.14 5.32 18.58
CA PRO A 88 6.18 3.86 18.59
C PRO A 88 4.76 3.29 18.44
N THR A 89 4.13 3.50 17.31
CA THR A 89 2.96 2.73 16.86
C THR A 89 3.47 1.35 16.47
N GLY A 90 3.69 0.50 17.48
CA GLY A 90 4.35 -0.79 17.35
C GLY A 90 3.67 -1.80 16.41
N ASP A 91 2.46 -1.53 15.94
CA ASP A 91 1.60 -2.56 15.35
C ASP A 91 0.84 -2.16 14.09
N VAL A 92 1.03 -0.95 13.54
CA VAL A 92 0.36 -0.52 12.30
C VAL A 92 1.37 -0.52 11.15
N ASP A 93 1.12 -1.35 10.14
CA ASP A 93 1.86 -1.33 8.88
C ASP A 93 1.14 -0.43 7.86
N VAL A 94 1.86 0.07 6.86
CA VAL A 94 1.25 0.77 5.72
C VAL A 94 1.32 -0.17 4.52
N SER A 95 0.16 -0.49 3.95
CA SER A 95 0.10 -1.32 2.75
C SER A 95 0.81 -0.62 1.60
N LEU A 96 1.41 -1.40 0.71
CA LEU A 96 1.95 -0.88 -0.53
C LEU A 96 0.87 -0.34 -1.46
N ASP A 97 -0.37 -0.81 -1.34
CA ASP A 97 -1.49 -0.24 -2.07
C ASP A 97 -1.71 1.24 -1.73
N TRP A 98 -1.35 1.70 -0.53
CA TRP A 98 -1.43 3.12 -0.19
C TRP A 98 -0.57 3.99 -1.10
N PHE A 99 0.64 3.51 -1.42
CA PHE A 99 1.60 4.25 -2.23
C PHE A 99 1.36 4.05 -3.73
N ARG A 100 0.71 2.95 -4.09
CA ARG A 100 0.37 2.62 -5.48
C ARG A 100 -0.92 3.27 -5.95
N LEU A 101 -1.92 3.34 -5.07
CA LEU A 101 -3.21 3.98 -5.34
C LEU A 101 -3.13 5.41 -4.82
N ALA A 102 -3.27 6.39 -5.70
CA ALA A 102 -3.26 7.78 -5.30
C ALA A 102 -4.36 8.07 -4.27
N ALA A 103 -3.97 8.22 -3.00
CA ALA A 103 -4.89 8.63 -1.94
C ALA A 103 -5.24 10.12 -2.12
N PRO A 104 -6.51 10.52 -1.99
CA PRO A 104 -6.88 11.91 -1.95
C PRO A 104 -6.27 12.54 -0.71
N VAL A 105 -5.51 13.61 -0.93
CA VAL A 105 -4.90 14.42 0.11
C VAL A 105 -5.66 15.74 0.17
N PRO A 106 -6.11 16.19 1.35
CA PRO A 106 -6.79 17.48 1.46
C PRO A 106 -5.92 18.63 0.90
N PRO A 107 -6.51 19.66 0.29
CA PRO A 107 -5.74 20.79 -0.23
C PRO A 107 -4.85 21.44 0.83
N GLY A 108 -3.57 21.64 0.51
CA GLY A 108 -2.59 22.25 1.41
C GLY A 108 -2.03 21.30 2.48
N VAL A 109 -2.45 20.03 2.49
CA VAL A 109 -1.88 19.00 3.37
C VAL A 109 -0.77 18.26 2.64
N ASP A 110 0.35 18.04 3.32
CA ASP A 110 1.44 17.21 2.82
C ASP A 110 1.01 15.71 2.83
N PRO A 111 1.20 14.94 1.73
CA PRO A 111 0.77 13.54 1.65
C PRO A 111 1.34 12.63 2.73
N LEU A 112 2.60 12.81 3.14
CA LEU A 112 3.21 11.98 4.18
C LEU A 112 2.65 12.34 5.56
N THR A 113 2.36 13.61 5.79
CA THR A 113 1.67 14.10 6.99
C THR A 113 0.25 13.53 7.06
N TRP A 114 -0.43 13.43 5.92
CA TRP A 114 -1.75 12.81 5.83
C TRP A 114 -1.70 11.32 6.16
N LEU A 115 -0.75 10.58 5.59
CA LEU A 115 -0.53 9.16 5.92
C LEU A 115 -0.21 8.95 7.41
N ALA A 116 0.74 9.72 7.95
CA ALA A 116 1.13 9.65 9.37
C ALA A 116 -0.06 9.90 10.31
N ARG A 117 -0.98 10.79 9.93
CA ARG A 117 -2.21 11.00 10.68
C ARG A 117 -3.09 9.75 10.69
N TRP A 118 -3.30 9.11 9.55
CA TRP A 118 -4.10 7.88 9.47
C TRP A 118 -3.49 6.73 10.27
N GLU A 119 -2.16 6.60 10.27
CA GLU A 119 -1.50 5.61 11.13
C GLU A 119 -1.75 5.87 12.61
N ARG A 120 -1.67 7.14 13.02
CA ARG A 120 -1.97 7.51 14.41
C ARG A 120 -3.41 7.18 14.79
N ILE A 121 -4.37 7.44 13.90
CA ILE A 121 -5.78 7.11 14.12
C ILE A 121 -5.96 5.60 14.22
N LEU A 122 -5.39 4.84 13.28
CA LEU A 122 -5.49 3.39 13.25
C LEU A 122 -4.80 2.73 14.46
N GLY A 123 -3.71 3.32 14.96
CA GLY A 123 -3.00 2.85 16.14
C GLY A 123 -3.65 3.24 17.47
N ALA A 124 -4.47 4.30 17.49
CA ALA A 124 -5.14 4.78 18.71
C ALA A 124 -6.54 4.17 18.91
N GLU A 125 -7.24 3.85 17.83
CA GLU A 125 -8.59 3.30 17.90
C GLU A 125 -8.55 1.76 17.90
N PRO A 126 -9.32 1.08 18.79
CA PRO A 126 -9.48 -0.36 18.72
C PRO A 126 -10.26 -0.71 17.44
N VAL A 127 -9.53 -0.94 16.35
CA VAL A 127 -10.10 -1.59 15.18
C VAL A 127 -10.62 -2.95 15.58
N GLY A 128 -11.91 -3.19 15.34
CA GLY A 128 -12.62 -4.37 15.79
C GLY A 128 -11.92 -5.69 15.40
N ALA A 129 -12.40 -6.80 15.96
CA ALA A 129 -11.86 -8.14 15.69
C ALA A 129 -11.97 -8.62 14.23
N GLY A 130 -12.49 -7.78 13.33
CA GLY A 130 -12.59 -8.06 11.91
C GLY A 130 -11.25 -8.06 11.18
N MET A 131 -11.25 -8.72 10.02
CA MET A 131 -10.10 -8.78 9.10
C MET A 131 -9.95 -7.52 8.26
N ALA A 132 -11.01 -6.74 8.10
CA ALA A 132 -11.03 -5.48 7.36
C ALA A 132 -12.11 -4.55 7.92
N GLY A 133 -12.00 -3.26 7.60
CA GLY A 133 -13.01 -2.27 7.95
C GLY A 133 -12.72 -0.91 7.38
N PHE A 134 -13.48 0.08 7.83
CA PHE A 134 -13.24 1.48 7.50
C PHE A 134 -13.34 2.36 8.75
N ALA A 135 -12.67 3.51 8.69
CA ALA A 135 -12.80 4.59 9.65
C ALA A 135 -13.18 5.88 8.90
N MET A 136 -14.06 6.68 9.50
CA MET A 136 -14.50 7.95 8.95
C MET A 136 -13.91 9.09 9.76
N VAL A 137 -13.29 10.07 9.09
CA VAL A 137 -12.73 11.27 9.73
C VAL A 137 -13.19 12.49 8.97
N ARG A 138 -13.50 13.56 9.71
CA ARG A 138 -13.82 14.86 9.12
C ARG A 138 -12.61 15.79 9.18
N GLU A 139 -12.20 16.34 8.03
CA GLU A 139 -11.06 17.26 7.91
C GLU A 139 -11.39 18.37 6.92
N GLY A 140 -11.11 19.64 7.26
CA GLY A 140 -11.38 20.76 6.35
C GLY A 140 -12.83 20.87 5.89
N GLY A 141 -13.78 20.41 6.71
CA GLY A 141 -15.21 20.36 6.38
C GLY A 141 -15.65 19.16 5.53
N ARG A 142 -14.71 18.36 5.01
CA ARG A 142 -14.95 17.17 4.17
C ARG A 142 -14.87 15.88 4.99
N TRP A 143 -15.57 14.85 4.55
CA TRP A 143 -15.46 13.51 5.12
C TRP A 143 -14.44 12.70 4.33
N TYR A 144 -13.68 11.88 5.04
CA TYR A 144 -12.73 10.95 4.46
C TYR A 144 -12.98 9.56 5.04
N ARG A 145 -13.07 8.58 4.15
CA ARG A 145 -13.18 7.16 4.47
C ARG A 145 -11.81 6.52 4.30
N MET A 146 -11.22 6.05 5.38
CA MET A 146 -10.02 5.23 5.34
C MET A 146 -10.41 3.76 5.39
N GLU A 147 -9.84 2.95 4.50
CA GLU A 147 -9.97 1.50 4.51
C GLU A 147 -8.72 0.85 5.11
N TRP A 148 -8.94 -0.13 5.99
CA TRP A 148 -7.87 -0.90 6.62
C TRP A 148 -8.15 -2.41 6.53
N ARG A 149 -7.09 -3.21 6.59
CA ARG A 149 -7.15 -4.69 6.60
C ARG A 149 -5.99 -5.29 7.38
N ARG A 150 -6.15 -6.48 7.95
CA ARG A 150 -5.06 -7.26 8.56
C ARG A 150 -4.41 -8.20 7.54
N ASP A 151 -3.31 -7.76 6.94
CA ASP A 151 -2.61 -8.53 5.90
C ASP A 151 -1.85 -9.75 6.45
N ASP A 152 -1.44 -9.70 7.72
CA ASP A 152 -0.82 -10.83 8.44
C ASP A 152 -1.81 -11.51 9.42
N GLY A 153 -3.10 -11.16 9.34
CA GLY A 153 -4.14 -11.63 10.25
C GLY A 153 -4.06 -11.06 11.67
N GLN A 154 -3.07 -10.20 11.96
CA GLN A 154 -2.82 -9.68 13.30
C GLN A 154 -2.85 -8.16 13.34
N ARG A 155 -2.14 -7.50 12.42
CA ARG A 155 -1.89 -6.06 12.45
C ARG A 155 -2.66 -5.35 11.34
N PRO A 156 -3.42 -4.30 11.67
CA PRO A 156 -4.14 -3.56 10.65
C PRO A 156 -3.12 -2.77 9.81
N ALA A 157 -3.37 -2.75 8.50
CA ALA A 157 -2.64 -1.98 7.53
C ALA A 157 -3.58 -0.99 6.83
N LEU A 158 -3.10 0.23 6.59
CA LEU A 158 -3.83 1.23 5.81
C LEU A 158 -3.80 0.84 4.34
N LEU A 159 -4.97 0.80 3.67
CA LEU A 159 -5.08 0.46 2.25
C LEU A 159 -5.18 1.70 1.39
N ARG A 160 -6.18 2.52 1.67
CA ARG A 160 -6.49 3.72 0.88
C ARG A 160 -7.38 4.66 1.68
N VAL A 161 -7.48 5.88 1.18
CA VAL A 161 -8.46 6.86 1.61
C VAL A 161 -9.30 7.23 0.41
N GLU A 162 -10.57 7.54 0.65
CA GLU A 162 -11.48 8.11 -0.32
C GLU A 162 -12.16 9.33 0.31
N GLU A 163 -12.42 10.37 -0.48
CA GLU A 163 -13.29 11.46 -0.03
C GLU A 163 -14.73 10.95 -0.02
N GLY A 164 -15.38 11.06 1.14
CA GLY A 164 -16.77 10.68 1.33
C GLY A 164 -17.74 11.74 0.78
N PRO A 165 -19.03 11.38 0.62
CA PRO A 165 -20.07 12.31 0.19
C PRO A 165 -20.30 13.47 1.18
#